data_AF-M4BPT8-F1
#
_entry.id   AF-M4BPT8-F1
#
_cell.length_a   1.000
_cell.length_b   1.000
_cell.length_c   1.000
_cell.angle_alpha   90.00
_cell.angle_beta   90.00
_cell.angle_gamma   90.00
#
_symmetry.space_group_name_H-M   'P 1'
#
loop_
_entity.id
_entity.type
_entity.pdbx_description
1 polymer ?
#
loop_
_entity_poly.entity_id
_entity_poly.type
_entity_poly.pdbx_seq_one_letter_code
_entity_poly.pdbx_strand_id
1 'polypeptide(L)'
;MALAKTDATQEAITCNLKCGEGRACRLQMPQCINAQCNPIPTCIPEDAECIKWCPDDEMCMFDWANNSMYCDSLCATVRCRAGYECDVQQVQCFTTPCPPVAVCERSD
;
A
#
# COMPACT_ATOMS: atom_id res chain seq x y z
N MET A 1 -30.04 16.77 33.00
CA MET A 1 -30.41 16.16 31.71
C MET A 1 -29.11 15.93 30.94
N ALA A 2 -28.53 14.74 31.06
CA ALA A 2 -27.30 14.38 30.34
C ALA A 2 -27.71 13.66 29.05
N LEU A 3 -27.46 14.29 27.90
CA LEU A 3 -27.58 13.62 26.60
C LEU A 3 -26.36 12.72 26.46
N ALA A 4 -26.54 11.43 26.73
CA ALA A 4 -25.62 10.40 26.30
C ALA A 4 -25.57 10.43 24.76
N LYS A 5 -24.47 10.92 24.20
CA LYS A 5 -24.14 10.64 22.81
C LYS A 5 -23.88 9.14 22.73
N THR A 6 -24.87 8.41 22.22
CA THR A 6 -24.69 7.04 21.77
C THR A 6 -23.78 7.12 20.56
N ASP A 7 -22.47 7.05 20.82
CA ASP A 7 -21.45 6.80 19.81
C ASP A 7 -21.81 5.45 19.20
N ALA A 8 -22.30 5.49 17.96
CA ALA A 8 -22.61 4.29 17.21
C ALA A 8 -21.33 3.47 17.15
N THR A 9 -21.33 2.34 17.82
CA THR A 9 -20.27 1.34 17.77
C THR A 9 -19.94 1.09 16.30
N GLN A 10 -18.84 1.68 15.82
CA GLN A 10 -18.18 1.23 14.60
C GLN A 10 -17.75 -0.20 14.90
N GLU A 11 -18.60 -1.16 14.54
CA GLU A 11 -18.12 -2.52 14.34
C GLU A 11 -17.06 -2.41 13.26
N ALA A 12 -15.79 -2.37 13.69
CA ALA A 12 -14.66 -2.44 12.79
C ALA A 12 -14.85 -3.72 11.98
N ILE A 13 -15.23 -3.59 10.71
CA ILE A 13 -15.44 -4.73 9.82
C ILE A 13 -14.09 -5.43 9.73
N THR A 14 -13.97 -6.58 10.38
CA THR A 14 -12.75 -7.39 10.37
C THR A 14 -12.81 -8.40 9.24
N CYS A 15 -11.66 -8.67 8.63
CA CYS A 15 -11.55 -9.65 7.56
C CYS A 15 -11.55 -11.08 8.12
N ASN A 16 -12.73 -11.70 8.15
CA ASN A 16 -12.94 -13.06 8.68
C ASN A 16 -13.20 -14.11 7.58
N LEU A 17 -13.00 -13.75 6.30
CA LEU A 17 -13.21 -14.66 5.18
C LEU A 17 -12.11 -15.74 5.16
N LYS A 18 -12.49 -17.01 5.09
CA LYS A 18 -11.55 -18.11 4.85
C LYS A 18 -11.18 -18.12 3.37
N CYS A 19 -9.94 -17.77 3.07
CA CYS A 19 -9.40 -17.81 1.72
C CYS A 19 -8.71 -19.15 1.44
N GLY A 20 -8.73 -19.59 0.18
CA GLY A 20 -7.97 -20.78 -0.27
C GLY A 20 -6.46 -20.55 -0.26
N GLU A 21 -5.67 -21.58 -0.57
CA GLU A 21 -4.21 -21.49 -0.59
C GLU A 21 -3.69 -20.31 -1.44
N GLY A 22 -2.67 -19.62 -0.92
CA GLY A 22 -2.05 -18.45 -1.57
C GLY A 22 -2.91 -17.20 -1.63
N ARG A 23 -3.98 -17.11 -0.82
CA ARG A 23 -4.86 -15.94 -0.76
C ARG A 23 -5.05 -15.43 0.68
N ALA A 24 -4.96 -14.13 0.87
CA ALA A 24 -5.27 -13.46 2.13
C ALA A 24 -6.62 -12.77 2.06
N CYS A 25 -7.31 -12.75 3.20
CA CYS A 25 -8.45 -11.88 3.41
C CYS A 25 -7.94 -10.45 3.62
N ARG A 26 -8.41 -9.51 2.80
CA ARG A 26 -8.23 -8.06 3.01
C ARG A 26 -9.53 -7.30 2.83
N LEU A 27 -9.60 -6.13 3.44
CA LEU A 27 -10.71 -5.19 3.31
C LEU A 27 -10.50 -4.31 2.09
N GLN A 28 -11.40 -4.36 1.11
CA GLN A 28 -11.38 -3.49 -0.07
C GLN A 28 -12.44 -2.40 0.04
N MET A 29 -12.10 -1.19 -0.39
CA MET A 29 -13.02 -0.05 -0.32
C MET A 29 -13.73 0.12 -1.67
N PRO A 30 -15.02 -0.23 -1.80
CA PRO A 30 -15.70 -0.06 -3.08
C PRO A 30 -15.79 1.43 -3.47
N GLN A 31 -15.64 1.71 -4.76
CA GLN A 31 -15.88 3.04 -5.33
C GLN A 31 -17.37 3.36 -5.26
N CYS A 32 -17.74 4.27 -4.36
CA CYS A 32 -19.14 4.57 -4.08
C CYS A 32 -19.52 5.99 -4.48
N ILE A 33 -20.68 6.09 -5.14
CA ILE A 33 -21.21 7.32 -5.72
C ILE A 33 -21.63 8.33 -4.64
N ASN A 34 -21.93 7.84 -3.43
CA ASN A 34 -22.47 8.64 -2.33
C ASN A 34 -21.71 8.18 -1.07
N ALA A 35 -21.00 9.07 -0.39
CA ALA A 35 -20.16 8.73 0.75
C ALA A 35 -20.95 8.01 1.85
N GLN A 36 -20.68 6.71 2.03
CA GLN A 36 -20.29 6.01 3.27
C GLN A 36 -20.36 4.51 2.96
N CYS A 37 -19.41 4.00 2.18
CA CYS A 37 -19.35 2.56 1.94
C CYS A 37 -18.55 1.87 3.03
N ASN A 38 -19.00 0.67 3.35
CA ASN A 38 -18.28 -0.22 4.24
C ASN A 38 -17.24 -0.99 3.43
N PRO A 39 -16.02 -1.15 3.96
CA PRO A 39 -15.05 -2.02 3.32
C PRO A 39 -15.59 -3.45 3.22
N ILE A 40 -15.35 -4.10 2.09
CA ILE A 40 -15.80 -5.46 1.80
C ILE A 40 -14.62 -6.42 2.01
N PRO A 41 -14.77 -7.47 2.84
CA PRO A 41 -13.78 -8.54 2.92
C PRO A 41 -13.66 -9.29 1.58
N THR A 42 -12.49 -9.28 0.97
CA THR A 42 -12.18 -9.97 -0.29
C THR A 42 -10.95 -10.85 -0.15
N CYS A 43 -10.96 -12.02 -0.80
CA CYS A 43 -9.78 -12.88 -0.92
C CYS A 43 -8.94 -12.48 -2.13
N ILE A 44 -7.71 -12.09 -1.87
CA ILE A 44 -6.74 -11.66 -2.88
C ILE A 44 -5.47 -12.48 -2.77
N PRO A 45 -4.69 -12.66 -3.84
CA PRO A 45 -3.41 -13.37 -3.74
C PRO A 45 -2.51 -12.75 -2.66
N GLU A 46 -1.95 -13.56 -1.77
CA GLU A 46 -0.99 -13.08 -0.75
C GLU A 46 0.24 -12.48 -1.42
N ASP A 47 0.65 -13.13 -2.50
CA ASP A 47 1.77 -12.74 -3.35
C ASP A 47 1.25 -12.03 -4.60
N ALA A 48 0.31 -11.10 -4.46
CA ALA A 48 -0.08 -10.27 -5.61
C ALA A 48 1.12 -9.42 -6.04
N GLU A 49 1.96 -9.99 -6.89
CA GLU A 49 3.12 -9.33 -7.46
C GLU A 49 2.63 -8.16 -8.31
N CYS A 50 3.29 -7.03 -8.15
CA CYS A 50 2.97 -5.86 -8.94
C CYS A 50 3.58 -6.05 -10.34
N ILE A 51 2.74 -6.45 -11.30
CA ILE A 51 3.15 -6.80 -12.68
C ILE A 51 3.19 -5.61 -13.64
N LYS A 52 2.83 -4.41 -13.18
CA LYS A 52 2.83 -3.21 -14.01
C LYS A 52 4.28 -2.73 -14.20
N TRP A 53 4.68 -2.52 -15.45
CA TRP A 53 5.95 -1.89 -15.78
C TRP A 53 5.93 -0.42 -15.33
N CYS A 54 6.96 -0.03 -14.58
CA CYS A 54 7.19 1.33 -14.14
C CYS A 54 8.51 1.84 -14.76
N PRO A 55 8.61 3.15 -15.05
CA PRO A 55 9.85 3.76 -15.48
C PRO A 55 10.92 3.63 -14.38
N ASP A 56 12.18 3.85 -14.78
CA ASP A 56 13.31 3.82 -13.86
C ASP A 56 13.07 4.78 -12.68
N ASP A 57 13.44 4.37 -11.47
CA ASP A 57 13.25 5.06 -10.18
C ASP A 57 11.83 5.04 -9.57
N GLU A 58 10.88 4.35 -10.22
CA GLU A 58 9.54 4.09 -9.67
C GLU A 58 9.35 2.61 -9.30
N MET A 59 8.71 2.37 -8.16
CA MET A 59 8.26 1.03 -7.78
C MET A 59 6.79 0.84 -8.06
N CYS A 60 6.47 -0.34 -8.57
CA CYS A 60 5.11 -0.79 -8.71
C CYS A 60 4.52 -1.07 -7.32
N MET A 61 3.51 -0.28 -6.95
CA MET A 61 2.78 -0.37 -5.70
C MET A 61 1.34 -0.83 -5.98
N PHE A 62 0.76 -1.58 -5.04
CA PHE A 62 -0.63 -2.00 -5.12
C PHE A 62 -1.50 -1.17 -4.19
N ASP A 63 -2.48 -0.46 -4.75
CA ASP A 63 -3.54 0.20 -4.00
C ASP A 63 -4.66 -0.81 -3.72
N TRP A 64 -4.71 -1.29 -2.48
CA TRP A 64 -5.73 -2.23 -2.02
C TRP A 64 -7.13 -1.61 -1.91
N ALA A 65 -7.24 -0.28 -1.78
CA ALA A 65 -8.54 0.39 -1.73
C ALA A 65 -9.23 0.27 -3.09
N ASN A 66 -8.48 0.46 -4.18
CA ASN A 66 -9.02 0.53 -5.54
C ASN A 66 -8.71 -0.68 -6.41
N ASN A 67 -8.00 -1.68 -5.85
CA ASN A 67 -7.52 -2.86 -6.57
C ASN A 67 -6.70 -2.48 -7.82
N SER A 68 -5.88 -1.43 -7.70
CA SER A 68 -5.14 -0.84 -8.82
C SER A 68 -3.63 -0.85 -8.55
N MET A 69 -2.86 -1.23 -9.57
CA MET A 69 -1.40 -1.09 -9.55
C MET A 69 -1.01 0.30 -10.04
N TYR A 70 -0.15 0.99 -9.30
CA TYR A 70 0.38 2.31 -9.64
C TYR A 70 1.90 2.34 -9.51
N CYS A 71 2.55 3.30 -10.15
CA CYS A 71 3.98 3.52 -10.01
C CYS A 71 4.18 4.67 -9.04
N ASP A 72 5.07 4.49 -8.07
CA ASP A 72 5.40 5.50 -7.07
C ASP A 72 6.90 5.72 -7.01
N SER A 73 7.31 6.98 -6.89
CA SER A 73 8.73 7.33 -6.80
C SER A 73 9.20 7.18 -5.36
N LEU A 74 10.21 6.33 -5.16
CA LEU A 74 10.81 6.12 -3.84
C LEU A 74 11.39 7.41 -3.24
N CYS A 75 11.87 8.31 -4.10
CA CYS A 75 12.45 9.59 -3.68
C CYS A 75 11.43 10.71 -3.46
N ALA A 76 10.16 10.56 -3.91
CA ALA A 76 9.15 11.61 -3.76
C ALA A 76 8.81 11.93 -2.29
N THR A 77 8.98 10.96 -1.39
CA THR A 77 8.70 11.13 0.05
C THR A 77 9.97 11.36 0.90
N VAL A 78 11.16 11.20 0.32
CA VAL A 78 12.43 11.29 1.03
C VAL A 78 12.95 12.72 0.97
N ARG A 79 13.26 13.29 2.14
CA ARG A 79 13.91 14.60 2.26
C ARG A 79 15.35 14.43 2.72
N CYS A 80 16.29 14.55 1.80
CA CYS A 80 17.71 14.53 2.11
C CYS A 80 18.18 15.86 2.73
N ARG A 81 19.26 15.80 3.51
CA ARG A 81 19.91 17.00 4.08
C ARG A 81 20.59 17.80 2.95
N ALA A 82 20.81 19.09 3.15
CA ALA A 82 21.63 19.89 2.24
C ALA A 82 22.99 19.22 1.95
N GLY A 83 23.37 19.13 0.67
CA GLY A 83 24.55 18.41 0.19
C GLY A 83 24.34 16.92 -0.07
N TYR A 84 23.10 16.43 0.02
CA TYR A 84 22.72 15.06 -0.31
C TYR A 84 21.54 15.06 -1.29
N GLU A 85 21.54 14.09 -2.20
CA GLU A 85 20.50 13.83 -3.18
C GLU A 85 19.92 12.42 -2.95
N CYS A 86 18.64 12.26 -3.27
CA CYS A 86 18.00 10.96 -3.17
C CYS A 86 18.32 10.14 -4.41
N ASP A 87 18.86 8.95 -4.21
CA ASP A 87 19.19 7.99 -5.24
C ASP A 87 18.46 6.66 -4.96
N VAL A 88 18.02 5.99 -6.02
CA VAL A 88 17.31 4.72 -5.92
C VAL A 88 18.29 3.58 -6.15
N GLN A 89 18.59 2.85 -5.08
CA GLN A 89 19.58 1.77 -5.12
C GLN A 89 18.91 0.39 -5.12
N GLN A 90 19.37 -0.50 -6.02
CA GLN A 90 19.04 -1.91 -5.93
C GLN A 90 19.81 -2.56 -4.79
N VAL A 91 19.09 -3.26 -3.91
CA VAL A 91 19.66 -3.96 -2.76
C VAL A 91 19.71 -5.45 -2.99
N GLN A 92 20.70 -6.11 -2.39
CA GLN A 92 20.72 -7.57 -2.26
C GLN A 92 19.89 -7.97 -1.04
N CYS A 93 18.94 -8.87 -1.26
CA CYS A 93 18.06 -9.40 -0.23
C CYS A 93 18.07 -10.93 -0.29
N PHE A 94 17.64 -11.59 0.79
CA PHE A 94 17.65 -13.05 0.88
C PHE A 94 16.56 -13.72 0.04
N THR A 95 15.49 -12.99 -0.31
CA THR A 95 14.30 -13.50 -0.99
C THR A 95 13.89 -12.55 -2.12
N THR A 96 13.97 -13.00 -3.36
CA THR A 96 13.58 -12.22 -4.54
C THR A 96 12.05 -12.16 -4.72
N PRO A 97 11.52 -11.08 -5.32
CA PRO A 97 12.22 -9.91 -5.85
C PRO A 97 12.76 -8.98 -4.76
N CYS A 98 13.94 -8.39 -4.97
CA CYS A 98 14.50 -7.40 -4.06
C CYS A 98 14.01 -6.00 -4.47
N PRO A 99 13.07 -5.39 -3.73
CA PRO A 99 12.61 -4.05 -4.06
C PRO A 99 13.75 -3.04 -3.87
N PRO A 100 13.96 -2.11 -4.82
CA PRO A 100 14.92 -1.03 -4.63
C PRO A 100 14.52 -0.13 -3.45
N VAL A 101 15.48 0.63 -2.93
CA VAL A 101 15.26 1.55 -1.80
C VAL A 101 15.80 2.94 -2.12
N ALA A 102 15.14 3.98 -1.62
CA ALA A 102 15.66 5.34 -1.69
C ALA A 102 16.71 5.57 -0.60
N VAL A 103 17.88 6.05 -1.01
CA VAL A 103 19.03 6.36 -0.15
C VAL A 103 19.46 7.80 -0.40
N CYS A 104 19.81 8.53 0.64
CA CYS A 104 20.42 9.86 0.48
C CYS A 104 21.92 9.72 0.29
N GLU A 105 22.41 10.00 -0.92
CA GLU A 105 23.83 9.99 -1.28
C GLU A 105 24.37 11.42 -1.32
N ARG A 106 25.67 11.58 -1.03
CA ARG A 106 26.30 12.90 -1.09
C ARG A 106 26.43 13.32 -2.55
N SER A 107 25.89 14.49 -2.89
CA SER A 107 26.09 15.11 -4.20
C SER A 107 27.51 15.68 -4.22
N ASP A 108 28.48 14.97 -4.81
CA ASP A 108 29.86 15.44 -4.96
C ASP A 108 29.98 16.59 -5.98
#